data_AF-A0A8T4GKW1-F1
#
_entry.id   AF-A0A8T4GKW1-F1
#
_cell.length_a   1.000
_cell.length_b   1.000
_cell.length_c   1.000
_cell.angle_alpha   90.00
_cell.angle_beta   90.00
_cell.angle_gamma   90.00
#
_symmetry.space_group_name_H-M   'P 1'
#
loop_
_entity.id
_entity.type
_entity.pdbx_description
1 polymer ?
#
loop_
_entity_poly.entity_id
_entity_poly.type
_entity_poly.pdbx_seq_one_letter_code
_entity_poly.pdbx_strand_id
1 'polypeptide(L)'
;MEATWVAIRRGELGPYSKVGRWWYGEDEIDVVGLEPSDDRLLLAECKWTTDPVGLGVAESLREKAGRVRWGPNTREEEFALFSKSGFADGLADELDDSWSLFNLEELDGLLA
;
A
#
# COMPACT_ATOMS: atom_id res chain seq x y z
N MET A 1 -0.11 -8.12 6.13
CA MET A 1 0.34 -9.25 5.29
C MET A 1 -0.83 -10.12 4.84
N GLU A 2 -1.64 -10.67 5.76
CA GLU A 2 -2.81 -11.50 5.37
C GLU A 2 -3.87 -10.69 4.60
N ALA A 3 -4.25 -9.52 5.13
CA ALA A 3 -5.13 -8.56 4.44
C ALA A 3 -4.69 -8.22 3.01
N THR A 4 -3.38 -7.99 2.78
CA THR A 4 -2.85 -7.70 1.44
C THR A 4 -3.03 -8.88 0.50
N TRP A 5 -2.69 -10.09 0.96
CA TRP A 5 -2.90 -11.30 0.16
C TRP A 5 -4.38 -11.53 -0.17
N VAL A 6 -5.26 -11.16 0.75
CA VAL A 6 -6.71 -11.24 0.53
C VAL A 6 -7.16 -10.18 -0.48
N ALA A 7 -6.73 -8.93 -0.36
CA ALA A 7 -7.03 -7.88 -1.34
C ALA A 7 -6.56 -8.26 -2.75
N ILE A 8 -5.35 -8.81 -2.88
CA ILE A 8 -4.82 -9.35 -4.15
C ILE A 8 -5.70 -10.51 -4.66
N ARG A 9 -6.11 -11.45 -3.80
CA ARG A 9 -6.96 -12.59 -4.19
C ARG A 9 -8.38 -12.17 -4.60
N ARG A 10 -8.90 -11.10 -4.02
CA ARG A 10 -10.23 -10.57 -4.33
C ARG A 10 -10.23 -9.63 -5.54
N GLY A 11 -9.05 -9.27 -6.06
CA GLY A 11 -8.89 -8.38 -7.21
C GLY A 11 -9.00 -6.89 -6.88
N GLU A 12 -8.98 -6.53 -5.60
CA GLU A 12 -8.92 -5.14 -5.13
C GLU A 12 -7.52 -4.53 -5.30
N LEU A 13 -6.49 -5.39 -5.38
CA LEU A 13 -5.14 -5.03 -5.77
C LEU A 13 -4.72 -5.93 -6.94
N GLY A 14 -3.82 -5.41 -7.78
CA GLY A 14 -3.26 -6.18 -8.90
C GLY A 14 -2.60 -7.50 -8.48
N PRO A 15 -2.42 -8.45 -9.41
CA PRO A 15 -1.67 -9.67 -9.13
C PRO A 15 -0.18 -9.34 -9.00
N TYR A 16 0.42 -9.86 -7.92
CA TYR A 16 1.85 -9.73 -7.66
C TYR A 16 2.48 -11.11 -7.45
N SER A 17 3.51 -11.42 -8.24
CA SER A 17 4.29 -12.65 -8.12
C SER A 17 4.96 -12.86 -6.75
N LYS A 18 5.28 -11.77 -6.05
CA LYS A 18 5.90 -11.80 -4.72
C LYS A 18 5.38 -10.66 -3.87
N VAL A 19 5.05 -10.96 -2.61
CA VAL A 19 4.71 -9.95 -1.60
C VAL A 19 5.57 -10.17 -0.37
N GLY A 20 6.13 -9.10 0.18
CA GLY A 20 6.96 -9.13 1.38
C GLY A 20 6.98 -7.78 2.08
N ARG A 21 8.00 -7.54 2.90
CA ARG A 21 8.31 -6.24 3.52
C ARG A 21 9.61 -5.73 2.92
N TRP A 22 9.85 -4.43 3.00
CA TRP A 22 11.12 -3.83 2.59
C TRP A 22 11.70 -2.97 3.70
N TRP A 23 13.02 -3.03 3.86
CA TRP A 23 13.76 -2.20 4.80
C TRP A 23 15.06 -1.71 4.18
N TYR A 24 15.46 -0.48 4.50
CA TYR A 24 16.78 0.04 4.18
C TYR A 24 17.16 1.16 5.14
N GLY A 25 18.21 0.95 5.94
CA GLY A 25 18.56 1.87 7.01
C GLY A 25 17.43 1.94 8.05
N GLU A 26 16.87 3.13 8.24
CA GLU A 26 15.72 3.40 9.11
C GLU A 26 14.36 3.34 8.38
N ASP A 27 14.38 3.25 7.05
CA ASP A 27 13.14 3.17 6.26
C ASP A 27 12.59 1.75 6.28
N GLU A 28 11.28 1.67 6.47
CA GLU A 28 10.50 0.43 6.39
C GLU A 28 9.25 0.68 5.57
N ILE A 29 8.89 -0.30 4.73
CA ILE A 29 7.60 -0.37 4.03
C ILE A 29 6.96 -1.70 4.42
N ASP A 30 5.78 -1.63 5.03
CA ASP A 30 5.10 -2.78 5.62
C ASP A 30 4.77 -3.87 4.61
N VAL A 31 4.48 -3.47 3.37
CA VAL A 31 4.12 -4.36 2.29
C VAL A 31 4.72 -3.87 0.98
N VAL A 32 5.43 -4.76 0.30
CA VAL A 32 5.92 -4.57 -1.06
C VAL A 32 5.50 -5.73 -1.93
N GLY A 33 4.75 -5.46 -2.99
CA GLY A 33 4.35 -6.40 -4.03
C GLY A 33 5.16 -6.18 -5.30
N LEU A 34 5.71 -7.24 -5.88
CA LEU A 34 6.55 -7.20 -7.09
C LEU A 34 5.91 -8.01 -8.20
N GLU A 35 5.72 -7.40 -9.36
CA GLU A 35 5.34 -8.09 -10.60
C GLU A 35 6.35 -7.76 -11.72
N PRO A 36 7.44 -8.53 -11.84
CA PRO A 36 8.49 -8.26 -12.84
C PRO A 36 7.99 -8.33 -14.29
N SER A 37 6.91 -9.07 -14.57
CA SER A 37 6.43 -9.25 -15.94
C SER A 37 5.77 -7.99 -16.51
N ASP A 38 5.18 -7.18 -15.63
CA ASP A 38 4.44 -5.97 -15.98
C ASP A 38 5.14 -4.70 -15.47
N ASP A 39 6.36 -4.81 -14.93
CA ASP A 39 7.07 -3.72 -14.26
C ASP A 39 6.22 -3.00 -13.19
N ARG A 40 5.42 -3.74 -12.42
CA ARG A 40 4.56 -3.17 -11.36
C ARG A 40 5.12 -3.36 -9.96
N LEU A 41 4.94 -2.35 -9.14
CA LEU A 41 5.38 -2.28 -7.76
C LEU A 41 4.23 -1.80 -6.87
N LEU A 42 3.75 -2.66 -5.97
CA LEU A 42 2.84 -2.25 -4.89
C LEU A 42 3.66 -1.85 -3.67
N LEU A 43 3.34 -0.72 -3.07
CA LEU A 43 3.90 -0.25 -1.81
C LEU A 43 2.75 0.07 -0.85
N ALA A 44 2.76 -0.46 0.37
CA ALA A 44 1.69 -0.17 1.31
C ALA A 44 2.12 -0.09 2.77
N GLU A 45 1.35 0.69 3.53
CA GLU A 45 1.51 0.91 4.97
C GLU A 45 0.30 0.40 5.73
N CYS A 46 0.53 -0.22 6.90
CA CYS A 46 -0.52 -0.65 7.81
C CYS A 46 -0.47 0.13 9.12
N LYS A 47 -1.47 0.98 9.37
CA LYS A 47 -1.51 1.85 10.57
C LYS A 47 -2.61 1.45 11.54
N TRP A 48 -2.25 0.56 12.48
CA TRP A 48 -3.17 0.05 13.52
C TRP A 48 -3.21 0.97 14.75
N THR A 49 -3.32 2.27 14.50
CA THR A 49 -3.39 3.33 15.51
C THR A 49 -4.83 3.70 15.83
N THR A 50 -5.04 4.48 16.90
CA THR A 50 -6.34 5.07 17.24
C THR A 50 -6.67 6.31 16.39
N ASP A 51 -5.64 6.98 15.87
CA ASP A 51 -5.81 8.15 15.02
C ASP A 51 -6.03 7.74 13.55
N PRO A 52 -6.91 8.45 12.82
CA PRO A 52 -7.07 8.25 11.38
C PRO A 52 -5.77 8.51 10.61
N VAL A 53 -5.59 7.77 9.52
CA VAL A 53 -4.45 7.97 8.62
C VAL A 53 -4.68 9.22 7.78
N GLY A 54 -3.74 10.16 7.83
CA GLY A 54 -3.77 11.38 7.03
C GLY A 54 -2.70 11.40 5.92
N LEU A 55 -2.67 12.52 5.20
CA LEU A 55 -1.83 12.74 4.01
C LEU A 55 -0.34 12.49 4.27
N GLY A 56 0.16 12.83 5.47
CA GLY A 56 1.58 12.63 5.81
C GLY A 56 2.06 11.17 5.72
N VAL A 57 1.18 10.19 5.93
CA VAL A 57 1.55 8.77 5.72
C VAL A 57 1.69 8.46 4.24
N ALA A 58 0.79 8.98 3.41
CA ALA A 58 0.86 8.84 1.95
C ALA A 58 2.12 9.50 1.38
N GLU A 59 2.42 10.73 1.80
CA GLU A 59 3.63 11.46 1.39
C GLU A 59 4.90 10.74 1.80
N SER A 60 4.97 10.25 3.05
CA SER A 60 6.11 9.47 3.54
C SER A 60 6.29 8.18 2.73
N LEU A 61 5.20 7.49 2.37
CA LEU A 61 5.26 6.29 1.55
C LEU A 61 5.77 6.59 0.13
N ARG A 62 5.29 7.67 -0.51
CA ARG A 62 5.81 8.15 -1.81
C ARG A 62 7.29 8.46 -1.75
N GLU A 63 7.76 9.11 -0.68
CA GLU A 63 9.19 9.40 -0.50
C GLU A 63 10.02 8.10 -0.42
N LYS A 64 9.56 7.13 0.38
CA LYS A 64 10.23 5.82 0.53
C LYS A 64 10.22 5.02 -0.77
N ALA A 65 9.16 5.11 -1.58
CA ALA A 65 9.08 4.45 -2.89
C ALA A 65 10.25 4.83 -3.81
N GLY A 66 10.64 6.11 -3.82
CA GLY A 66 11.81 6.60 -4.57
C GLY A 66 13.15 5.98 -4.14
N ARG A 67 13.23 5.40 -2.94
CA ARG A 67 14.42 4.71 -2.41
C ARG A 67 14.43 3.22 -2.76
N VAL A 68 13.29 2.63 -3.13
CA VAL A 68 13.20 1.23 -3.55
C VAL A 68 13.85 1.05 -4.92
N ARG A 69 15.00 0.36 -4.96
CA ARG A 69 15.76 0.08 -6.19
C ARG A 69 15.36 -1.27 -6.79
N TRP A 70 14.17 -1.32 -7.40
CA TRP A 70 13.66 -2.52 -8.08
C TRP A 70 12.90 -2.16 -9.36
N GLY A 71 13.12 -2.90 -10.44
CA GLY A 71 12.50 -2.63 -11.74
C GLY A 71 13.09 -1.40 -12.47
N PRO A 72 12.56 -1.06 -13.66
CA PRO A 72 12.98 0.12 -14.41
C PRO A 72 12.49 1.42 -13.76
N ASN A 73 13.05 2.56 -14.18
CA ASN A 73 12.58 3.87 -13.73
C ASN A 73 11.17 4.23 -14.25
N THR A 74 10.64 3.44 -15.18
CA THR A 74 9.31 3.58 -15.79
C THR A 74 8.30 2.59 -15.23
N ARG A 75 8.64 1.92 -14.12
CA ARG A 75 7.74 0.99 -13.43
C ARG A 75 6.45 1.71 -13.01
N GLU A 76 5.36 0.97 -13.03
CA GLU A 76 4.07 1.43 -12.51
C GLU A 76 4.06 1.21 -10.99
N GLU A 77 3.82 2.29 -10.24
CA GLU A 77 3.79 2.27 -8.78
C GLU A 77 2.35 2.39 -8.31
N GLU A 78 1.91 1.37 -7.57
CA GLU A 78 0.61 1.31 -6.93
C GLU A 78 0.81 1.44 -5.42
N PHE A 79 -0.10 2.15 -4.77
CA PHE A 79 -0.03 2.47 -3.37
C PHE A 79 -1.26 1.96 -2.63
N ALA A 80 -1.06 1.50 -1.39
CA ALA A 80 -2.18 1.24 -0.52
C ALA A 80 -1.95 1.72 0.91
N LEU A 81 -3.01 2.17 1.55
CA LEU A 81 -3.03 2.46 2.98
C LEU A 81 -4.06 1.57 3.63
N PHE A 82 -3.62 0.84 4.65
CA PHE A 82 -4.50 0.11 5.53
C PHE A 82 -4.62 0.88 6.83
N SER A 83 -5.84 1.18 7.28
CA SER A 83 -6.08 1.87 8.55
C SER A 83 -7.10 1.17 9.42
N LYS A 84 -6.74 0.96 10.69
CA LYS A 84 -7.68 0.46 11.70
C LYS A 84 -8.75 1.49 12.05
N SER A 85 -8.36 2.77 12.14
CA SER A 85 -9.24 3.86 12.60
C SER A 85 -9.77 4.72 11.45
N GLY A 86 -9.64 4.24 10.22
CA GLY A 86 -10.07 4.96 9.01
C GLY A 86 -9.10 6.05 8.57
N PHE A 87 -9.58 6.94 7.71
CA PHE A 87 -8.78 7.97 7.05
C PHE A 87 -9.26 9.36 7.46
N ALA A 88 -8.35 10.32 7.44
CA ALA A 88 -8.69 11.72 7.67
C ALA A 88 -9.62 12.22 6.55
N ASP A 89 -10.55 13.11 6.90
CA ASP A 89 -11.49 13.70 5.95
C ASP A 89 -10.74 14.37 4.79
N GLY A 90 -11.19 14.10 3.56
CA GLY A 90 -10.59 14.65 2.34
C GLY A 90 -9.32 13.93 1.87
N LEU A 91 -8.78 12.95 2.60
CA LEU A 91 -7.59 12.22 2.13
C LEU A 91 -7.80 11.58 0.76
N ALA A 92 -8.95 10.95 0.54
CA ALA A 92 -9.26 10.31 -0.74
C ALA A 92 -9.32 11.30 -1.91
N ASP A 93 -9.68 12.57 -1.64
CA ASP A 93 -9.74 13.62 -2.67
C ASP A 93 -8.34 14.14 -3.06
N GLU A 94 -7.34 13.95 -2.20
CA GLU A 94 -5.94 14.36 -2.41
C GLU A 94 -5.09 13.27 -3.10
N LEU A 95 -5.63 12.06 -3.24
CA LEU A 95 -4.93 10.92 -3.81
C LEU A 95 -5.43 10.64 -5.24
N ASP A 96 -4.49 10.25 -6.11
CA ASP A 96 -4.80 9.85 -7.47
C ASP A 96 -5.23 8.36 -7.55
N ASP A 97 -5.49 7.89 -8.76
CA ASP A 97 -6.00 6.55 -9.04
C ASP A 97 -5.03 5.41 -8.72
N SER A 98 -3.75 5.72 -8.45
CA SER A 98 -2.78 4.74 -7.97
C SER A 98 -2.94 4.37 -6.50
N TRP A 99 -3.93 4.95 -5.79
CA TRP A 99 -4.13 4.74 -4.35
C TRP A 99 -5.36 3.90 -4.05
N SER A 100 -5.13 2.83 -3.29
CA SER A 100 -6.18 2.02 -2.68
C SER A 100 -6.22 2.24 -1.16
N LEU A 101 -7.39 2.59 -0.63
CA LEU A 101 -7.60 2.82 0.79
C LEU A 101 -8.43 1.68 1.39
N PHE A 102 -7.95 1.08 2.47
CA PHE A 102 -8.63 -0.02 3.15
C PHE A 102 -8.81 0.28 4.64
N ASN A 103 -10.05 0.48 5.07
CA ASN A 103 -10.42 0.60 6.49
C ASN A 103 -10.74 -0.77 7.11
N LEU A 104 -10.95 -0.82 8.43
CA LEU A 104 -11.21 -2.07 9.14
C LEU A 104 -12.50 -2.78 8.69
N GLU A 105 -13.55 -2.07 8.30
CA GLU A 105 -14.80 -2.67 7.83
C GLU A 105 -14.61 -3.37 6.48
N GLU A 106 -13.85 -2.74 5.57
CA GLU A 106 -13.47 -3.33 4.29
C GLU A 106 -12.56 -4.54 4.51
N LEU A 107 -11.63 -4.46 5.47
CA LEU A 107 -10.74 -5.57 5.82
C LEU A 107 -11.47 -6.75 6.45
N ASP A 108 -12.44 -6.50 7.33
CA ASP A 108 -13.27 -7.56 7.92
C ASP A 108 -14.13 -8.24 6.84
N GLY A 109 -14.68 -7.48 5.89
CA GLY A 109 -15.41 -8.03 4.74
C GLY A 109 -14.52 -8.83 3.78
N LEU A 110 -13.23 -8.49 3.70
CA LEU A 110 -12.25 -9.24 2.93
C LEU A 110 -11.86 -10.57 3.61
N LEU A 111 -11.78 -10.60 4.94
CA LEU A 111 -11.35 -11.78 5.72
C LEU A 111 -12.47 -12.78 6.05
N ALA A 112 -13.74 -12.40 5.87
CA ALA A 112 -14.92 -13.27 6.02
C ALA A 112 -15.18 -14.16 4.79
#